data_AF-A0A536Z8N3-F1
#
_entry.id   AF-A0A536Z8N3-F1
#
_cell.length_a   1.000
_cell.length_b   1.000
_cell.length_c   1.000
_cell.angle_alpha   90.00
_cell.angle_beta   90.00
_cell.angle_gamma   90.00
#
_symmetry.space_group_name_H-M   'P 1'
#
loop_
_entity.id
_entity.type
_entity.pdbx_description
1 polymer ?
#
loop_
_entity_poly.entity_id
_entity_poly.type
_entity_poly.pdbx_seq_one_letter_code
_entity_poly.pdbx_strand_id
1 'polypeptide(L)'
;MTSAILLARDGAVATLTLNRPASLNALDPAMMDALVEHTAALAADDALRCVVIRGAGRHFMAGGDIRHFAEQLALVPADRQSRFTRMIASLHAAIEQLQRMPQRARRGRGLRPVFAMRL
;
A
#
# COMPACT_ATOMS: atom_id res chain seq x y z
N MET A 1 -3.14 -11.36 -16.36
CA MET A 1 -2.49 -10.18 -15.73
C MET A 1 -2.52 -10.41 -14.23
N THR A 2 -1.37 -10.60 -13.60
CA THR A 2 -1.30 -10.82 -12.14
C THR A 2 -1.40 -9.48 -11.43
N SER A 3 -2.12 -9.42 -10.31
CA SER A 3 -2.32 -8.19 -9.53
C SER A 3 -0.99 -7.56 -9.09
N ALA A 4 -0.95 -6.22 -9.04
CA ALA A 4 0.18 -5.42 -8.54
C ALA A 4 0.34 -5.50 -7.02
N ILE A 5 -0.73 -5.88 -6.29
CA ILE A 5 -0.70 -6.22 -4.86
C ILE A 5 -1.28 -7.61 -4.68
N LEU A 6 -0.55 -8.49 -3.99
CA LEU A 6 -1.07 -9.80 -3.59
C LEU A 6 -1.51 -9.77 -2.14
N LEU A 7 -2.71 -10.27 -1.84
CA LEU A 7 -3.22 -10.45 -0.49
C LEU A 7 -3.18 -11.94 -0.11
N ALA A 8 -2.55 -12.25 1.02
CA ALA A 8 -2.61 -13.56 1.66
C ALA A 8 -3.18 -13.43 3.09
N ARG A 9 -3.88 -14.46 3.55
CA ARG A 9 -4.46 -14.53 4.90
C ARG A 9 -3.94 -15.74 5.66
N ASP A 10 -3.57 -15.51 6.92
CA ASP A 10 -3.25 -16.54 7.89
C ASP A 10 -3.95 -16.19 9.21
N GLY A 11 -5.11 -16.81 9.44
CA GLY A 11 -6.01 -16.48 10.54
C GLY A 11 -6.29 -14.98 10.63
N ALA A 12 -5.84 -14.37 11.73
CA ALA A 12 -6.09 -12.96 12.04
C ALA A 12 -5.05 -12.00 11.42
N VAL A 13 -4.11 -12.51 10.62
CA VAL A 13 -3.04 -11.74 9.98
C VAL A 13 -3.28 -11.67 8.47
N ALA A 14 -3.20 -10.46 7.92
CA ALA A 14 -3.17 -10.24 6.48
C ALA A 14 -1.75 -9.87 6.03
N THR A 15 -1.32 -10.41 4.90
CA THR A 15 -0.06 -10.02 4.26
C THR A 15 -0.34 -9.41 2.89
N LEU A 16 -0.01 -8.13 2.72
CA LEU A 16 0.02 -7.44 1.44
C LEU A 16 1.44 -7.51 0.87
N THR A 17 1.57 -8.04 -0.35
CA THR A 17 2.85 -8.11 -1.07
C THR A 17 2.83 -7.15 -2.25
N LEU A 18 3.73 -6.15 -2.24
CA LEU A 18 3.97 -5.26 -3.37
C LEU A 18 4.62 -6.06 -4.50
N ASN A 19 3.91 -6.30 -5.59
CA ASN A 19 4.22 -7.35 -6.57
C ASN A 19 4.66 -6.79 -7.93
N ARG A 20 5.63 -5.87 -7.92
CA ARG A 20 6.27 -5.35 -9.15
C ARG A 20 7.80 -5.43 -9.05
N PRO A 21 8.39 -6.63 -8.82
CA PRO A 21 9.81 -6.76 -8.49
C PRO A 21 10.73 -6.28 -9.62
N ALA A 22 10.32 -6.43 -10.88
CA ALA A 22 11.06 -5.94 -12.05
C ALA A 22 11.16 -4.40 -12.11
N SER A 23 10.34 -3.67 -11.36
CA SER A 23 10.39 -2.22 -11.21
C SER A 23 10.67 -1.82 -9.76
N LEU A 24 11.37 -2.67 -8.99
CA LEU A 24 11.70 -2.44 -7.58
C LEU A 24 10.47 -2.12 -6.71
N ASN A 25 9.32 -2.69 -7.05
CA ASN A 25 8.03 -2.42 -6.44
C ASN A 25 7.67 -0.92 -6.44
N ALA A 26 8.06 -0.19 -7.50
CA ALA A 26 7.66 1.19 -7.71
C ALA A 26 6.14 1.31 -7.87
N LEU A 27 5.60 2.40 -7.34
CA LEU A 27 4.19 2.64 -7.19
C LEU A 27 3.62 3.33 -8.45
N ASP A 28 2.76 2.60 -9.15
CA ASP A 28 2.00 3.05 -10.31
C ASP A 28 0.49 3.12 -9.99
N PRO A 29 -0.37 3.65 -10.89
CA PRO A 29 -1.81 3.74 -10.64
C PRO A 29 -2.47 2.41 -10.29
N ALA A 30 -2.12 1.32 -10.98
CA ALA A 30 -2.69 0.01 -10.68
C ALA A 30 -2.36 -0.47 -9.27
N MET A 31 -1.13 -0.24 -8.80
CA MET A 31 -0.73 -0.56 -7.43
C MET A 31 -1.42 0.34 -6.40
N MET A 32 -1.63 1.63 -6.71
CA MET A 32 -2.38 2.55 -5.86
C MET A 32 -3.83 2.11 -5.65
N ASP A 33 -4.52 1.81 -6.75
CA ASP A 33 -5.91 1.38 -6.71
C ASP A 33 -6.06 0.08 -5.91
N ALA A 34 -5.18 -0.90 -6.14
CA ALA A 34 -5.18 -2.16 -5.40
C ALA A 34 -4.88 -1.97 -3.90
N LEU A 35 -3.98 -1.04 -3.53
CA LEU A 35 -3.73 -0.71 -2.13
C LEU A 35 -4.97 -0.11 -1.46
N VAL A 36 -5.66 0.83 -2.12
CA VAL A 36 -6.89 1.43 -1.59
C VAL A 36 -7.97 0.36 -1.40
N GLU A 37 -8.18 -0.49 -2.40
CA GLU A 37 -9.17 -1.57 -2.35
C GLU A 37 -8.88 -2.54 -1.19
N HIS A 38 -7.66 -3.08 -1.12
CA HIS A 38 -7.31 -4.03 -0.08
C HIS A 38 -7.34 -3.41 1.32
N THR A 39 -6.84 -2.18 1.49
CA THR A 39 -6.84 -1.53 2.81
C THR A 39 -8.24 -1.17 3.27
N ALA A 40 -9.15 -0.76 2.36
CA ALA A 40 -10.56 -0.56 2.70
C ALA A 40 -11.23 -1.87 3.14
N ALA A 41 -11.03 -2.96 2.39
CA ALA A 41 -11.58 -4.27 2.75
C ALA A 41 -11.03 -4.79 4.10
N LEU A 42 -9.74 -4.58 4.34
CA LEU A 42 -9.08 -4.93 5.61
C LEU A 42 -9.60 -4.09 6.78
N ALA A 43 -9.90 -2.81 6.56
CA ALA A 43 -10.36 -1.92 7.62
C ALA A 43 -11.77 -2.28 8.12
N ALA A 44 -12.58 -2.91 7.27
CA ALA A 44 -13.91 -3.40 7.61
C ALA A 44 -13.92 -4.81 8.24
N ASP A 45 -12.77 -5.46 8.39
CA ASP A 45 -12.67 -6.82 8.92
C ASP A 45 -12.40 -6.82 10.43
N ASP A 46 -13.45 -7.10 11.22
CA ASP A 46 -13.38 -7.19 12.68
C ASP A 46 -12.49 -8.34 13.21
N ALA A 47 -12.23 -9.37 12.40
CA ALA A 47 -11.36 -10.47 12.76
C ALA A 47 -9.87 -10.14 12.53
N LEU A 48 -9.56 -9.07 11.79
CA LEU A 48 -8.19 -8.66 11.50
C LEU A 48 -7.49 -8.11 12.77
N ARG A 49 -6.25 -8.54 12.97
CA ARG A 49 -5.43 -8.14 14.12
C ARG A 49 -4.10 -7.52 13.73
N CYS A 50 -3.61 -7.84 12.54
CA CYS A 50 -2.32 -7.39 12.04
C CYS A 50 -2.30 -7.37 10.52
N VAL A 51 -1.71 -6.32 9.94
CA VAL A 51 -1.37 -6.26 8.52
C VAL A 51 0.15 -6.22 8.39
N VAL A 52 0.70 -7.16 7.63
CA VAL A 52 2.10 -7.15 7.20
C VAL A 52 2.14 -6.63 5.78
N ILE A 53 3.00 -5.65 5.52
CA ILE A 53 3.28 -5.17 4.17
C ILE A 53 4.73 -5.52 3.84
N ARG A 54 4.95 -6.15 2.68
CA ARG A 54 6.27 -6.55 2.20
C ARG A 54 6.40 -6.32 0.70
N GLY A 55 7.64 -6.20 0.21
CA GLY A 55 7.91 -6.25 -1.22
C GLY A 55 8.09 -7.67 -1.74
N ALA A 56 7.71 -7.92 -2.99
CA ALA A 56 8.12 -9.12 -3.71
C ALA A 56 9.61 -9.02 -4.08
N GLY A 57 10.31 -10.16 -4.02
CA GLY A 57 11.73 -10.23 -4.34
C GLY A 57 12.61 -9.63 -3.24
N ARG A 58 13.62 -8.85 -3.64
CA ARG A 58 14.70 -8.38 -2.75
C ARG A 58 14.46 -7.02 -2.09
N HIS A 59 13.51 -6.24 -2.59
CA HIS A 59 13.34 -4.84 -2.19
C HIS A 59 11.92 -4.61 -1.68
N PHE A 60 11.76 -3.73 -0.69
CA PHE A 60 10.43 -3.31 -0.24
C PHE A 60 9.70 -2.50 -1.32
N MET A 61 10.06 -1.23 -1.52
CA MET A 61 9.56 -0.37 -2.62
C MET A 61 10.53 0.78 -2.91
N ALA A 62 10.59 1.21 -4.18
CA ALA A 62 11.43 2.32 -4.64
C ALA A 62 10.75 3.71 -4.61
N GLY A 63 9.51 3.81 -4.11
CA GLY A 63 8.71 5.03 -4.18
C GLY A 63 7.81 5.07 -5.42
N GLY A 64 7.52 6.26 -5.95
CA GLY A 64 6.67 6.40 -7.14
C GLY A 64 7.37 6.03 -8.45
N ASP A 65 6.62 5.48 -9.41
CA ASP A 65 7.15 5.07 -10.71
C ASP A 65 7.55 6.30 -11.55
N ILE A 66 8.85 6.44 -11.83
CA ILE A 66 9.41 7.59 -12.55
C ILE A 66 8.81 7.71 -13.97
N ARG A 67 8.50 6.58 -14.62
CA ARG A 67 7.88 6.60 -15.96
C ARG A 67 6.47 7.19 -15.87
N HIS A 68 5.71 6.80 -14.86
CA HIS A 68 4.40 7.38 -14.61
C HIS A 68 4.49 8.87 -14.32
N PHE A 69 5.46 9.32 -13.53
CA PHE A 69 5.67 10.75 -13.31
C PHE A 69 6.05 11.51 -14.58
N ALA A 70 6.87 10.93 -15.45
CA ALA A 70 7.22 11.54 -16.72
C ALA A 70 5.98 11.72 -17.62
N GLU A 71 5.06 10.76 -17.66
CA GLU A 71 3.78 10.87 -18.38
C GLU A 71 2.91 12.01 -17.83
N GLN A 72 2.88 12.19 -16.49
CA GLN A 72 2.15 13.29 -15.86
C GLN A 72 2.75 14.67 -16.22
N LEU A 73 4.07 14.75 -16.35
CA LEU A 73 4.77 15.97 -16.75
C LEU A 73 4.54 16.36 -18.22
N ALA A 74 4.09 15.44 -19.07
CA ALA A 74 3.70 15.73 -20.45
C ALA A 74 2.31 16.37 -20.57
N LEU A 75 1.50 16.32 -19.51
CA LEU A 75 0.16 16.92 -19.50
C LEU A 75 0.22 18.44 -19.39
N VAL A 76 -0.83 19.08 -19.90
CA VAL A 76 -1.08 20.51 -19.70
C VAL A 76 -1.17 20.83 -18.19
N PRO A 77 -0.77 22.03 -17.75
CA PRO A 77 -0.65 22.34 -16.31
C PRO A 77 -1.92 22.07 -15.49
N ALA A 78 -3.10 22.38 -16.03
CA ALA A 78 -4.37 22.15 -15.35
C ALA A 78 -4.64 20.64 -15.10
N ASP A 79 -4.41 19.81 -16.13
CA ASP A 79 -4.62 18.37 -16.04
C ASP A 79 -3.59 17.70 -15.12
N ARG A 80 -2.33 18.13 -15.20
CA ARG A 80 -1.25 17.67 -14.33
C ARG A 80 -1.59 17.89 -12.86
N GLN A 81 -2.02 19.10 -12.52
CA GLN A 81 -2.38 19.45 -11.14
C GLN A 81 -3.54 18.58 -10.65
N SER A 82 -4.61 18.46 -11.45
CA SER A 82 -5.78 17.66 -11.11
C SER A 82 -5.42 16.19 -10.88
N ARG A 83 -4.63 15.58 -11.77
CA ARG A 83 -4.21 14.18 -11.64
C ARG A 83 -3.28 13.96 -10.47
N PHE A 84 -2.32 14.85 -10.23
CA PHE A 84 -1.39 14.73 -9.10
C PHE A 84 -2.13 14.84 -7.76
N THR A 85 -3.06 15.79 -7.63
CA THR A 85 -3.90 15.91 -6.43
C THR A 85 -4.73 14.65 -6.18
N ARG A 86 -5.35 14.06 -7.22
CA ARG A 86 -6.10 12.81 -7.10
C ARG A 86 -5.21 11.64 -6.67
N MET A 87 -4.03 11.52 -7.28
CA MET A 87 -3.05 10.49 -6.96
C MET A 87 -2.64 10.54 -5.48
N ILE A 88 -2.33 11.75 -4.99
CA ILE A 88 -2.00 12.00 -3.58
C ILE A 88 -3.19 11.63 -2.68
N ALA A 89 -4.40 12.04 -3.03
CA ALA A 89 -5.60 11.74 -2.24
C ALA A 89 -5.86 10.24 -2.13
N SER A 90 -5.75 9.48 -3.22
CA SER A 90 -5.95 8.03 -3.23
C SER A 90 -4.93 7.32 -2.32
N LEU A 91 -3.64 7.67 -2.43
CA LEU A 91 -2.61 7.10 -1.58
C LEU A 91 -2.81 7.43 -0.10
N HIS A 92 -3.15 8.67 0.21
CA HIS A 92 -3.44 9.08 1.58
C HIS A 92 -4.61 8.32 2.17
N ALA A 93 -5.66 8.02 1.38
CA ALA A 93 -6.77 7.21 1.86
C ALA A 93 -6.29 5.82 2.33
N ALA A 94 -5.44 5.14 1.57
CA ALA A 94 -4.91 3.83 1.99
C ALA A 94 -4.06 3.92 3.27
N ILE A 95 -3.25 4.97 3.42
CA ILE A 95 -2.45 5.23 4.62
C ILE A 95 -3.37 5.49 5.82
N GLU A 96 -4.40 6.32 5.66
CA GLU A 96 -5.37 6.62 6.70
C GLU A 96 -6.13 5.36 7.14
N GLN A 97 -6.53 4.50 6.21
CA GLN A 97 -7.17 3.23 6.56
C GLN A 97 -6.24 2.38 7.43
N LEU A 98 -4.98 2.20 7.02
CA LEU A 98 -3.99 1.46 7.78
C LEU A 98 -3.72 2.06 9.17
N GLN A 99 -3.72 3.40 9.29
CA GLN A 99 -3.52 4.08 10.57
C GLN A 99 -4.72 3.96 11.52
N ARG A 100 -5.94 3.93 10.98
CA ARG A 100 -7.18 3.79 11.77
C ARG A 100 -7.46 2.36 12.18
N MET A 101 -6.87 1.36 11.50
CA MET A 101 -7.01 -0.04 11.89
C MET A 101 -6.55 -0.22 13.34
N PRO A 102 -7.40 -0.77 14.22
CA PRO A 102 -7.04 -0.96 15.61
C PRO A 102 -5.86 -1.94 15.68
N GLN A 103 -4.67 -1.42 16.01
CA GLN A 103 -3.50 -2.25 16.25
C GLN A 103 -3.71 -2.97 17.58
N ARG A 104 -4.43 -4.09 17.55
CA ARG A 104 -4.75 -4.86 18.75
C ARG A 104 -3.56 -5.75 19.12
N ALA A 105 -2.39 -5.15 19.28
CA ALA A 105 -1.28 -5.74 20.02
C ALA A 105 -1.75 -5.90 21.47
N ARG A 106 -1.76 -7.15 21.97
CA ARG A 106 -2.04 -7.40 23.40
C ARG A 106 -1.10 -6.51 24.22
N ARG A 107 -1.67 -5.64 25.05
CA ARG A 107 -0.96 -4.81 26.03
C ARG A 107 -0.33 -5.73 27.07
N GLY A 108 0.85 -6.27 26.77
CA GLY A 108 1.64 -7.12 27.64
C GLY A 108 3.11 -6.93 27.27
N ARG A 109 3.86 -6.27 28.16
CA ARG A 109 5.31 -5.98 28.12
C ARG A 109 6.05 -6.33 26.82
N GLY A 110 6.44 -5.29 26.08
CA GLY A 110 7.67 -5.32 25.28
C GLY A 110 7.55 -5.60 23.78
N LEU A 111 6.38 -5.49 23.16
CA LEU A 111 6.28 -5.61 21.70
C LEU A 111 5.71 -4.33 21.10
N ARG A 112 6.51 -3.70 20.25
CA ARG A 112 6.16 -2.53 19.43
C ARG A 112 4.93 -2.85 18.56
N PRO A 113 4.14 -1.84 18.16
CA PRO A 113 3.06 -2.04 17.21
C PRO A 113 3.58 -2.80 15.99
N VAL A 114 2.89 -3.87 15.59
CA VAL A 114 3.26 -4.66 14.41
C VAL A 114 2.82 -3.88 13.17
N PHE A 115 3.61 -2.86 12.85
CA PHE A 115 3.90 -2.43 11.49
C PHE A 115 5.31 -2.96 11.22
N ALA A 116 5.42 -4.24 10.89
CA ALA A 116 6.70 -4.87 10.57
C ALA A 116 7.03 -4.60 9.10
N MET A 117 7.44 -3.37 8.81
CA MET A 117 8.08 -3.05 7.53
C MET A 117 9.45 -3.74 7.53
N ARG A 118 9.52 -4.92 6.91
CA ARG A 118 10.78 -5.62 6.70
C ARG A 118 11.42 -5.01 5.45
N LEU A 119 12.32 -4.05 5.68
CA LEU A 119 13.22 -3.49 4.67
C LEU A 119 14.13 -4.58 4.10
#